data_AF-A0A0F9J3Y6-F1
#
_entry.id   AF-A0A0F9J3Y6-F1
#
_cell.length_a   1.000
_cell.length_b   1.000
_cell.length_c   1.000
_cell.angle_alpha   90.00
_cell.angle_beta   90.00
_cell.angle_gamma   90.00
#
_symmetry.space_group_name_H-M   'P 1'
#
loop_
_entity.id
_entity.type
_entity.pdbx_description
1 polymer ?
#
loop_
_entity_poly.entity_id
_entity_poly.type
_entity_poly.pdbx_seq_one_letter_code
_entity_poly.pdbx_strand_id
1 'polypeptide(L)' 'MNDQKPEKIEKPEELLRAEQLINEDKLDEALTLLNNYEQKEELSHHDKASCRLLQCQILL' A
#
# COMPACT_ATOMS: atom_id res chain seq x y z
N MET A 1 28.03 19.28 5.98
CA MET A 1 27.14 18.75 4.93
C MET A 1 26.49 17.53 5.54
N ASN A 2 25.20 17.60 5.88
CA ASN A 2 24.46 16.42 6.32
C ASN A 2 23.91 15.77 5.06
N ASP A 3 24.63 14.80 4.53
CA ASP A 3 24.12 13.89 3.50
C ASP A 3 23.08 12.98 4.16
N GLN A 4 21.88 13.52 4.36
CA GLN A 4 20.70 12.74 4.73
C GLN A 4 20.35 11.92 3.49
N LYS A 5 20.98 10.75 3.37
CA LYS A 5 20.63 9.73 2.39
C LYS A 5 19.11 9.49 2.53
N PRO A 6 18.30 9.69 1.48
CA PRO A 6 16.88 9.38 1.58
C PRO A 6 16.80 7.89 1.91
N GLU A 7 16.32 7.57 3.10
CA GLU A 7 15.89 6.22 3.41
C GLU A 7 14.87 5.87 2.33
N LYS A 8 15.24 4.95 1.43
CA LYS A 8 14.26 4.34 0.55
C LYS A 8 13.32 3.62 1.48
N ILE A 9 12.18 4.25 1.77
CA ILE A 9 11.06 3.59 2.42
C ILE A 9 10.64 2.53 1.40
N GLU A 10 11.15 1.32 1.57
CA GLU A 10 10.76 0.19 0.74
C GLU A 10 9.27 0.00 0.95
N LYS A 11 8.52 0.12 -0.14
CA LYS A 11 7.08 -0.04 -0.10
C LYS A 11 6.77 -1.50 0.27
N PRO A 12 5.92 -1.75 1.27
CA PRO A 12 5.50 -3.09 1.66
C PRO A 12 5.05 -3.93 0.45
N GLU A 13 5.43 -5.21 0.43
CA GLU A 13 5.15 -6.13 -0.67
C GLU A 13 3.65 -6.23 -0.97
N GLU A 14 2.79 -6.20 0.05
CA GLU A 14 1.34 -6.23 -0.15
C GLU A 14 0.81 -4.99 -0.87
N LEU A 15 1.39 -3.82 -0.60
CA LEU A 15 0.98 -2.58 -1.27
C LEU A 15 1.46 -2.56 -2.72
N LEU A 16 2.67 -3.08 -3.00
CA LEU A 16 3.15 -3.27 -4.37
C LEU A 16 2.28 -4.26 -5.13
N ARG A 17 1.88 -5.36 -4.48
CA ARG A 17 1.01 -6.37 -5.09
C ARG A 17 -0.40 -5.84 -5.34
N ALA A 18 -0.94 -5.02 -4.44
CA ALA A 18 -2.24 -4.37 -4.63
C ALA A 18 -2.22 -3.44 -5.86
N GLU A 19 -1.15 -2.65 -6.06
CA GLU A 19 -0.99 -1.82 -7.26
C GLU A 19 -0.96 -2.63 -8.55
N GLN A 20 -0.28 -3.78 -8.56
CA GLN A 20 -0.28 -4.67 -9.71
C GLN A 20 -1.68 -5.19 -10.03
N LEU A 21 -2.43 -5.61 -9.01
CA LEU A 21 -3.80 -6.08 -9.18
C LEU A 21 -4.72 -4.97 -9.72
N ILE A 22 -4.57 -3.73 -9.24
CA ILE A 22 -5.30 -2.57 -9.78
C ILE A 22 -4.99 -2.37 -11.27
N ASN A 23 -3.70 -2.43 -11.65
CA ASN A 23 -3.30 -2.30 -13.06
C ASN A 23 -3.79 -3.45 -13.95
N GLU A 24 -4.06 -4.62 -13.36
CA GLU A 24 -4.65 -5.79 -14.03
C GLU A 24 -6.20 -5.78 -14.02
N ASP A 25 -6.85 -4.69 -13.56
CA ASP A 25 -8.31 -4.56 -13.37
C ASP A 25 -8.92 -5.58 -12.39
N LYS A 26 -8.09 -6.14 -11.51
CA LYS A 26 -8.45 -7.12 -10.48
C LYS A 26 -8.82 -6.43 -9.17
N LEU A 27 -9.83 -5.58 -9.24
CA LEU A 27 -10.18 -4.63 -8.17
C LEU A 27 -10.64 -5.33 -6.88
N ASP A 28 -11.43 -6.39 -6.97
CA ASP A 28 -11.93 -7.13 -5.80
C ASP A 28 -10.78 -7.82 -5.03
N GLU A 29 -9.82 -8.38 -5.77
CA GLU A 29 -8.63 -9.04 -5.20
C GLU A 29 -7.69 -8.01 -4.57
N ALA A 30 -7.49 -6.86 -5.22
CA ALA A 30 -6.74 -5.74 -4.67
C ALA A 30 -7.38 -5.24 -3.37
N LEU A 31 -8.70 -5.05 -3.35
CA LEU A 31 -9.42 -4.56 -2.18
C LEU A 31 -9.36 -5.56 -1.01
N THR A 32 -9.52 -6.86 -1.30
CA THR A 32 -9.39 -7.92 -0.29
C THR A 32 -7.99 -7.94 0.32
N LEU A 33 -6.96 -7.82 -0.51
CA LEU A 33 -5.56 -7.76 -0.06
C LEU A 33 -5.30 -6.55 0.85
N LEU A 34 -5.78 -5.37 0.45
CA LEU A 34 -5.62 -4.12 1.22
C LEU A 34 -6.36 -4.17 2.56
N ASN A 35 -7.59 -4.71 2.59
CA ASN A 35 -8.34 -4.87 3.83
C ASN A 35 -7.62 -5.81 4.81
N ASN A 36 -7.05 -6.92 4.32
CA ASN A 36 -6.26 -7.83 5.16
C ASN A 36 -4.97 -7.17 5.64
N TYR A 37 -4.33 -6.38 4.78
CA TYR A 37 -3.11 -5.65 5.13
C TYR A 37 -3.38 -4.65 6.27
N GLU A 38 -4.45 -3.86 6.19
CA GLU A 38 -4.80 -2.84 7.19
C GLU A 38 -5.02 -3.41 8.60
N GLN A 39 -5.44 -4.67 8.72
CA GLN A 39 -5.66 -5.34 10.01
C GLN A 39 -4.36 -5.76 10.72
N LYS A 40 -3.19 -5.63 10.09
CA LYS A 40 -1.91 -5.96 10.73
C LYS A 40 -1.60 -4.97 11.87
N GLU A 41 -1.21 -5.50 13.03
CA GLU A 41 -0.94 -4.69 14.24
C GLU A 41 0.29 -3.78 14.06
N GLU A 42 1.30 -4.22 13.30
CA GLU A 42 2.61 -3.56 13.16
C GLU A 42 2.73 -2.67 11.91
N LEU A 43 1.65 -1.96 11.52
CA LEU A 43 1.73 -1.01 10.41
C LEU A 43 2.16 0.38 10.85
N SER A 44 3.11 0.97 10.13
CA SER A 44 3.44 2.38 10.30
C SER A 44 2.28 3.28 9.83
N HIS A 45 2.27 4.54 10.28
CA HIS A 45 1.29 5.52 9.79
C HIS A 45 1.39 5.72 8.27
N HIS A 46 2.61 5.63 7.72
CA HIS A 46 2.85 5.73 6.28
C HIS A 46 2.20 4.55 5.52
N ASP A 47 2.30 3.34 6.06
CA ASP A 47 1.71 2.15 5.45
C ASP A 47 0.19 2.21 5.47
N LYS A 48 -0.40 2.65 6.60
CA LYS A 48 -1.85 2.86 6.72
C LYS A 48 -2.35 3.91 5.74
N ALA A 49 -1.64 5.02 5.60
CA ALA A 49 -2.00 6.08 4.64
C ALA A 49 -1.92 5.58 3.19
N SER A 50 -0.86 4.85 2.86
CA SER A 50 -0.68 4.26 1.52
C SER A 50 -1.75 3.23 1.21
N CYS A 51 -2.09 2.37 2.16
CA CYS A 51 -3.17 1.39 2.04
C CYS A 51 -4.52 2.07 1.74
N ARG A 52 -4.87 3.10 2.51
CA ARG A 52 -6.12 3.86 2.33
C ARG A 52 -6.17 4.60 1.00
N LEU A 53 -5.04 5.14 0.55
CA LEU A 53 -4.96 5.79 -0.75
C LEU A 53 -5.26 4.82 -1.90
N LEU A 54 -4.72 3.60 -1.85
CA LEU A 54 -5.01 2.56 -2.84
C LEU A 54 -6.47 2.09 -2.77
N GLN A 55 -7.05 1.94 -1.57
CA GLN A 55 -8.48 1.62 -1.42
C GLN A 55 -9.37 2.70 -2.07
N CYS A 56 -9.05 3.98 -1.88
CA CYS A 56 -9.78 5.07 -2.53
C CYS A 56 -9.67 5.04 -4.05
N GLN A 57 -8.51 4.71 -4.61
CA GLN A 57 -8.33 4.60 -6.08
C GLN A 57 -9.20 3.51 -6.71
N ILE A 58 -9.51 2.44 -5.97
CA ILE A 58 -10.37 1.36 -6.45
C ILE A 58 -11.86 1.78 -6.48
N LEU A 59 -12.27 2.64 -5.54
CA LEU A 59 -13.68 2.97 -5.30
C LEU A 59 -14.15 4.25 -6.02
N LEU A 60 -13.24 4.95 -6.72
CA LEU A 60 -13.51 6.19 -7.46
C LEU A 60 -13.56 5.92 -8.97
#